data_AF-A0A1I3A318-F1
#
_entry.id   AF-A0A1I3A318-F1
#
_cell.length_a   1.000
_cell.length_b   1.000
_cell.length_c   1.000
_cell.angle_alpha   90.00
_cell.angle_beta   90.00
_cell.angle_gamma   90.00
#
_symmetry.space_group_name_H-M   'P 1'
#
loop_
_entity.id
_entity.type
_entity.pdbx_description
1 polymer ?
#
loop_
_entity_poly.entity_id
_entity_poly.type
_entity_poly.pdbx_seq_one_letter_code
_entity_poly.pdbx_strand_id
1 'polypeptide(L)'
;MKITHRSKIQSFILASALGIGLSFASPISAQVRSYILDSNGKGLTDLGTLGGGNSWARGINDAGQVVGESSTAAGVSHAFITGSNGLGMTDLGTPGGGSGSAFGINDAGQVVGDSFMTSADIYHAFITGPNGVGMTDLGTLGGVVGYSSAWGINDVGQVVGDSFTAAGF
;
A
#
# COMPACT_ATOMS: atom_id res chain seq x y z
N MET A 1 -3.78 -28.10 -61.76
CA MET A 1 -3.87 -27.21 -60.58
C MET A 1 -5.16 -27.58 -59.85
N LYS A 2 -5.06 -28.01 -58.59
CA LYS A 2 -6.02 -28.86 -57.87
C LYS A 2 -7.29 -28.14 -57.37
N ILE A 3 -8.31 -28.97 -57.22
CA ILE A 3 -9.74 -28.77 -56.95
C ILE A 3 -10.05 -28.53 -55.43
N THR A 4 -10.89 -27.50 -55.18
CA THR A 4 -11.97 -27.25 -54.17
C THR A 4 -11.87 -27.49 -52.64
N HIS A 5 -12.58 -26.57 -51.94
CA HIS A 5 -13.02 -26.46 -50.53
C HIS A 5 -13.67 -27.69 -49.83
N ARG A 6 -13.47 -27.83 -48.51
CA ARG A 6 -14.38 -28.34 -47.42
C ARG A 6 -13.66 -28.14 -46.05
N SER A 7 -14.13 -27.39 -45.04
CA SER A 7 -15.30 -27.51 -44.13
C SER A 7 -15.04 -28.32 -42.82
N LYS A 8 -15.32 -27.65 -41.68
CA LYS A 8 -15.80 -28.11 -40.34
C LYS A 8 -14.82 -28.49 -39.21
N ILE A 9 -14.81 -27.62 -38.19
CA ILE A 9 -15.10 -27.83 -36.75
C ILE A 9 -14.92 -29.27 -36.24
N GLN A 10 -14.04 -29.43 -35.25
CA GLN A 10 -14.11 -30.52 -34.28
C GLN A 10 -14.01 -29.95 -32.86
N SER A 11 -15.17 -29.92 -32.19
CA SER A 11 -15.28 -29.80 -30.74
C SER A 11 -14.87 -31.14 -30.12
N PHE A 12 -14.03 -31.11 -29.08
CA PHE A 12 -13.90 -32.21 -28.13
C PHE A 12 -14.20 -31.68 -26.73
N ILE A 13 -15.37 -32.04 -26.24
CA ILE A 13 -15.69 -32.09 -24.81
C ILE A 13 -15.47 -33.54 -24.40
N LEU A 14 -14.71 -33.75 -23.31
CA LEU A 14 -14.89 -34.94 -22.49
C LEU A 14 -14.74 -34.57 -21.00
N ALA A 15 -15.88 -34.72 -20.31
CA ALA A 15 -16.07 -34.80 -18.87
C ALA A 15 -15.31 -36.03 -18.30
N SER A 16 -15.02 -36.25 -17.02
CA SER A 16 -15.27 -35.61 -15.73
C SER A 16 -14.50 -36.48 -14.72
N ALA A 17 -13.95 -35.90 -13.65
CA ALA A 17 -13.71 -36.67 -12.43
C ALA A 17 -14.16 -35.83 -11.24
N LEU A 18 -15.30 -36.25 -10.69
CA LEU A 18 -15.88 -35.78 -9.43
C LEU A 18 -14.95 -36.19 -8.29
N GLY A 19 -14.18 -35.24 -7.77
CA GLY A 19 -13.54 -35.35 -6.46
C GLY A 19 -14.27 -34.43 -5.51
N ILE A 20 -15.17 -34.99 -4.68
CA ILE A 20 -15.78 -34.27 -3.56
C ILE A 20 -14.70 -34.14 -2.48
N GLY A 21 -13.79 -33.19 -2.67
CA GLY A 21 -13.09 -32.58 -1.57
C GLY A 21 -13.97 -31.43 -1.10
N LEU A 22 -14.52 -31.53 0.11
CA LEU A 22 -14.99 -30.36 0.85
C LEU A 22 -13.77 -29.46 1.12
N SER A 23 -13.29 -28.76 0.10
CA SER A 23 -12.54 -27.55 0.32
C SER A 23 -13.54 -26.57 0.90
N PHE A 24 -13.33 -26.21 2.16
CA PHE A 24 -13.73 -24.89 2.60
C PHE A 24 -13.01 -23.93 1.66
N ALA A 25 -13.63 -23.58 0.53
CA ALA A 25 -13.29 -22.37 -0.15
C ALA A 25 -13.55 -21.30 0.90
N SER A 26 -12.47 -20.82 1.53
CA SER A 26 -12.49 -19.52 2.20
C SER A 26 -13.26 -18.62 1.23
N PRO A 27 -14.33 -17.92 1.67
CA PRO A 27 -15.09 -17.09 0.75
C PRO A 27 -14.06 -16.26 0.00
N ILE A 28 -14.13 -16.28 -1.34
CA ILE A 28 -13.33 -15.40 -2.19
C ILE A 28 -13.75 -13.99 -1.77
N SER A 29 -13.06 -13.48 -0.76
CA SER A 29 -13.19 -12.11 -0.33
C SER A 29 -12.52 -11.31 -1.43
N ALA A 30 -13.25 -10.37 -2.02
CA ALA A 30 -12.68 -9.47 -2.99
C ALA A 30 -11.51 -8.72 -2.32
N GLN A 31 -10.30 -8.94 -2.83
CA GLN A 31 -9.09 -8.29 -2.34
C GLN A 31 -8.86 -7.00 -3.11
N VAL A 32 -8.51 -5.93 -2.40
CA VAL A 32 -8.06 -4.67 -3.02
C VAL A 32 -6.54 -4.72 -3.14
N ARG A 33 -6.02 -4.56 -4.36
CA ARG A 33 -4.59 -4.60 -4.65
C ARG A 33 -4.16 -3.30 -5.29
N SER A 34 -3.19 -2.64 -4.68
CA SER A 34 -2.54 -1.47 -5.26
C SER A 34 -1.70 -1.87 -6.47
N TYR A 35 -1.65 -1.00 -7.47
CA TYR A 35 -0.91 -1.23 -8.72
C TYR A 35 -0.15 0.02 -9.12
N ILE A 36 0.89 -0.16 -9.94
CA ILE A 36 1.51 0.90 -10.73
C ILE A 36 1.32 0.58 -12.22
N LEU A 37 1.07 1.61 -13.02
CA LEU A 37 0.97 1.50 -14.47
C LEU A 37 2.28 2.02 -15.09
N ASP A 38 2.82 1.29 -16.06
CA ASP A 38 4.00 1.75 -16.79
C ASP A 38 3.75 3.09 -17.52
N SER A 39 4.84 3.78 -17.87
CA SER A 39 4.78 5.10 -18.51
C SER A 39 4.09 5.10 -19.89
N ASN A 40 3.91 3.92 -20.51
CA ASN A 40 3.23 3.77 -21.79
C ASN A 40 1.74 3.42 -21.63
N GLY A 41 1.26 3.26 -20.39
CA GLY A 41 -0.11 2.89 -20.08
C GLY A 41 -0.49 1.45 -20.42
N LYS A 42 0.48 0.54 -20.56
CA LYS A 42 0.27 -0.82 -21.09
C LYS A 42 0.54 -1.94 -20.10
N GLY A 43 1.44 -1.71 -19.15
CA GLY A 43 1.84 -2.69 -18.14
C GLY A 43 1.32 -2.32 -16.77
N LEU A 44 0.31 -3.07 -16.29
CA LEU A 44 -0.12 -3.01 -14.89
C LEU A 44 0.77 -3.95 -14.06
N THR A 45 1.39 -3.40 -13.03
CA THR A 45 2.18 -4.16 -12.06
C THR A 45 1.45 -4.14 -10.71
N ASP A 46 1.05 -5.31 -10.22
CA ASP A 46 0.54 -5.48 -8.86
C ASP A 46 1.70 -5.27 -7.87
N LEU A 47 1.50 -4.36 -6.91
CA LEU A 47 2.52 -4.00 -5.92
C LEU A 47 2.61 -5.01 -4.76
N GLY A 48 1.60 -5.86 -4.60
CA GLY A 48 1.55 -6.83 -3.52
C GLY A 48 0.83 -6.35 -2.27
N THR A 49 1.07 -7.07 -1.19
CA THR A 49 0.65 -6.75 0.18
C THR A 49 1.75 -7.15 1.17
N LEU A 50 1.66 -6.68 2.42
CA LEU A 50 2.53 -7.10 3.53
C LEU A 50 2.13 -8.47 4.12
N GLY A 51 1.59 -9.36 3.29
CA GLY A 51 1.13 -10.71 3.67
C GLY A 51 -0.36 -10.80 4.04
N GLY A 52 -1.06 -9.68 4.16
CA GLY A 52 -2.53 -9.65 4.31
C GLY A 52 -3.26 -9.59 2.96
N GLY A 53 -4.56 -9.34 3.02
CA GLY A 53 -5.43 -9.38 1.83
C GLY A 53 -5.49 -8.09 1.01
N ASN A 54 -5.18 -6.92 1.60
CA ASN A 54 -5.44 -5.63 0.95
C ASN A 54 -4.23 -4.68 0.94
N SER A 55 -4.14 -3.84 -0.09
CA SER A 55 -3.23 -2.70 -0.16
C SER A 55 -3.84 -1.53 -0.94
N TRP A 56 -3.50 -0.31 -0.53
CA TRP A 56 -3.91 0.94 -1.17
C TRP A 56 -2.68 1.84 -1.36
N ALA A 57 -2.41 2.25 -2.60
CA ALA A 57 -1.38 3.23 -2.91
C ALA A 57 -1.93 4.66 -2.78
N ARG A 58 -1.13 5.57 -2.24
CA ARG A 58 -1.50 6.98 -1.99
C ARG A 58 -0.53 8.00 -2.55
N GLY A 59 0.74 7.63 -2.77
CA GLY A 59 1.76 8.52 -3.32
C GLY A 59 2.78 7.78 -4.19
N ILE A 60 3.43 8.51 -5.09
CA ILE A 60 4.49 8.02 -5.98
C ILE A 60 5.50 9.15 -6.24
N ASN A 61 6.79 8.82 -6.35
CA ASN A 61 7.85 9.77 -6.74
C ASN A 61 8.43 9.47 -8.13
N ASP A 62 9.39 10.28 -8.60
CA ASP A 62 9.93 10.17 -9.97
C ASP A 62 10.73 8.87 -10.21
N ALA A 63 11.23 8.22 -9.14
CA ALA A 63 11.85 6.90 -9.23
C ALA A 63 10.84 5.75 -9.36
N GLY A 64 9.54 6.06 -9.29
CA GLY A 64 8.46 5.08 -9.28
C GLY A 64 8.34 4.32 -7.96
N GLN A 65 8.87 4.86 -6.86
CA GLN A 65 8.61 4.33 -5.53
C GLN A 65 7.19 4.71 -5.13
N VAL A 66 6.41 3.74 -4.66
CA VAL A 66 5.01 3.92 -4.29
C VAL A 66 4.88 3.77 -2.78
N VAL A 67 4.08 4.64 -2.17
CA VAL A 67 3.73 4.58 -0.75
C VAL A 67 2.23 4.44 -0.55
N GLY A 68 1.85 3.93 0.61
CA GLY A 68 0.45 3.80 0.99
C GLY A 68 0.29 2.98 2.25
N GLU A 69 -0.77 2.18 2.31
CA GLU A 69 -1.06 1.27 3.42
C GLU A 69 -1.32 -0.15 2.91
N SER A 70 -0.92 -1.16 3.68
CA SER A 70 -1.19 -2.55 3.38
C SER A 70 -1.47 -3.36 4.64
N SER A 71 -2.43 -4.27 4.54
CA SER A 71 -2.69 -5.26 5.57
C SER A 71 -1.50 -6.21 5.69
N THR A 72 -1.02 -6.38 6.91
CA THR A 72 -0.04 -7.41 7.29
C THR A 72 -0.70 -8.78 7.43
N ALA A 73 0.10 -9.84 7.53
CA ALA A 73 -0.40 -11.18 7.85
C ALA A 73 -1.13 -11.26 9.22
N ALA A 74 -0.84 -10.32 10.13
CA ALA A 74 -1.52 -10.20 11.42
C ALA A 74 -2.88 -9.46 11.34
N GLY A 75 -3.26 -8.96 10.15
CA GLY A 75 -4.52 -8.25 9.93
C GLY A 75 -4.51 -6.77 10.28
N VAL A 76 -3.36 -6.21 10.67
CA VAL A 76 -3.18 -4.77 10.95
C VAL A 76 -2.69 -4.06 9.69
N SER A 77 -3.13 -2.82 9.46
CA SER A 77 -2.68 -2.01 8.32
C SER A 77 -1.40 -1.24 8.68
N HIS A 78 -0.34 -1.42 7.89
CA HIS A 78 0.93 -0.70 8.05
C HIS A 78 1.22 0.18 6.83
N ALA A 79 1.96 1.27 7.06
CA ALA A 79 2.50 2.07 5.99
C ALA A 79 3.56 1.27 5.20
N PHE A 80 3.57 1.39 3.88
CA PHE A 80 4.59 0.76 3.04
C PHE A 80 5.29 1.75 2.13
N ILE A 81 6.46 1.35 1.65
CA ILE A 81 7.16 1.93 0.49
C ILE A 81 7.59 0.79 -0.45
N THR A 82 7.61 1.02 -1.76
CA THR A 82 8.25 0.10 -2.71
C THR A 82 9.63 0.58 -3.14
N GLY A 83 10.44 -0.32 -3.68
CA GLY A 83 11.56 0.06 -4.53
C GLY A 83 11.12 0.75 -5.82
N SER A 84 12.10 1.14 -6.63
CA SER A 84 11.86 1.80 -7.93
C SER A 84 10.94 0.98 -8.82
N ASN A 85 10.10 1.67 -9.59
CA ASN A 85 9.08 1.06 -10.47
C ASN A 85 8.14 0.08 -9.75
N GLY A 86 7.78 0.35 -8.50
CA GLY A 86 6.87 -0.49 -7.72
C GLY A 86 7.47 -1.81 -7.21
N LEU A 87 8.78 -2.02 -7.36
CA LEU A 87 9.39 -3.32 -7.06
C LEU A 87 9.60 -3.54 -5.57
N GLY A 88 8.94 -4.58 -5.03
CA GLY A 88 9.15 -5.05 -3.68
C GLY A 88 8.53 -4.12 -2.63
N MET A 89 7.45 -4.57 -2.01
CA MET A 89 6.81 -3.86 -0.90
C MET A 89 7.62 -4.04 0.38
N THR A 90 7.98 -2.93 1.01
CA THR A 90 8.71 -2.86 2.28
C THR A 90 7.80 -2.24 3.33
N ASP A 91 7.68 -2.92 4.48
CA ASP A 91 6.99 -2.38 5.65
C ASP A 91 7.83 -1.25 6.27
N LEU A 92 7.24 -0.09 6.47
CA LEU A 92 7.89 1.04 7.16
C LEU A 92 7.80 0.90 8.69
N GLY A 93 6.96 -0.01 9.17
CA GLY A 93 6.66 -0.21 10.59
C GLY A 93 5.78 0.88 11.17
N THR A 94 5.65 0.85 12.51
CA THR A 94 4.94 1.86 13.29
C THR A 94 5.74 2.18 14.56
N PRO A 95 5.99 3.45 14.92
CA PRO A 95 6.82 3.79 16.08
C PRO A 95 6.13 3.39 17.39
N GLY A 96 4.81 3.37 17.39
CA GLY A 96 3.99 3.01 18.54
C GLY A 96 3.33 1.63 18.46
N GLY A 97 3.74 0.77 17.52
CA GLY A 97 3.27 -0.63 17.42
C GLY A 97 1.82 -0.81 16.97
N GLY A 98 1.19 0.24 16.46
CA GLY A 98 -0.19 0.23 15.96
C GLY A 98 -0.30 0.08 14.45
N SER A 99 -1.43 0.56 13.89
CA SER A 99 -1.60 0.75 12.45
C SER A 99 -0.93 2.01 11.94
N GLY A 100 -0.71 2.13 10.64
CA GLY A 100 -0.13 3.32 10.03
C GLY A 100 -0.47 3.46 8.55
N SER A 101 -0.31 4.69 8.07
CA SER A 101 -0.65 5.12 6.72
C SER A 101 0.42 6.06 6.19
N ALA A 102 0.92 5.83 4.97
CA ALA A 102 1.70 6.83 4.25
C ALA A 102 0.81 7.61 3.26
N PHE A 103 1.02 8.92 3.19
CA PHE A 103 0.25 9.82 2.31
C PHE A 103 1.11 10.56 1.30
N GLY A 104 2.37 10.85 1.63
CA GLY A 104 3.28 11.61 0.76
C GLY A 104 4.67 10.98 0.70
N ILE A 105 5.33 11.17 -0.44
CA ILE A 105 6.73 10.77 -0.68
C ILE A 105 7.40 11.86 -1.53
N ASN A 106 8.68 12.13 -1.26
CA ASN A 106 9.51 12.99 -2.12
C ASN A 106 10.55 12.18 -2.93
N ASP A 107 11.33 12.85 -3.77
CA ASP A 107 12.29 12.16 -4.65
C ASP A 107 13.51 11.56 -3.93
N ALA A 108 13.76 11.94 -2.68
CA ALA A 108 14.74 11.25 -1.82
C ALA A 108 14.17 9.95 -1.21
N GLY A 109 12.89 9.65 -1.44
CA GLY A 109 12.18 8.53 -0.84
C GLY A 109 11.84 8.74 0.64
N GLN A 110 11.81 9.98 1.11
CA GLN A 110 11.29 10.29 2.44
C GLN A 110 9.77 10.23 2.40
N VAL A 111 9.18 9.59 3.40
CA VAL A 111 7.75 9.28 3.46
C VAL A 111 7.13 9.98 4.64
N VAL A 112 5.97 10.58 4.44
CA VAL A 112 5.16 11.17 5.50
C VAL A 112 3.80 10.51 5.59
N GLY A 113 3.25 10.53 6.80
CA GLY A 113 2.05 9.78 7.10
C GLY A 113 1.55 10.03 8.51
N ASP A 114 0.68 9.13 8.98
CA ASP A 114 0.36 8.99 10.39
C ASP A 114 0.51 7.54 10.87
N SER A 115 0.77 7.41 12.17
CA SER A 115 0.90 6.14 12.84
C SER A 115 0.15 6.17 14.18
N PHE A 116 -0.57 5.10 14.44
CA PHE A 116 -1.27 4.88 15.69
C PHE A 116 -0.28 4.49 16.78
N MET A 117 -0.29 5.28 17.86
CA MET A 117 0.57 5.14 19.02
C MET A 117 -0.18 4.39 20.13
N THR A 118 0.04 3.08 20.25
CA THR A 118 -0.73 2.23 21.21
C THR A 118 -0.60 2.68 22.67
N SER A 119 0.56 3.25 23.04
CA SER A 119 0.81 3.74 24.40
C SER A 119 -0.05 4.95 24.81
N ALA A 120 -0.54 5.71 23.83
CA ALA A 120 -1.30 6.94 24.04
C ALA A 120 -2.69 6.92 23.39
N ASP A 121 -3.04 5.86 22.64
CA ASP A 121 -4.33 5.69 21.95
C ASP A 121 -4.66 6.85 20.98
N ILE A 122 -3.64 7.34 20.26
CA ILE A 122 -3.73 8.49 19.35
C ILE A 122 -2.92 8.27 18.07
N TYR A 123 -3.25 8.99 17.00
CA TYR A 123 -2.47 9.03 15.77
C TYR A 123 -1.49 10.19 15.80
N HIS A 124 -0.23 9.93 15.48
CA HIS A 124 0.77 10.97 15.27
C HIS A 124 1.30 10.96 13.85
N ALA A 125 1.55 12.16 13.33
CA ALA A 125 2.26 12.37 12.10
C ALA A 125 3.68 11.81 12.21
N PHE A 126 4.19 11.20 11.13
CA PHE A 126 5.57 10.76 11.05
C PHE A 126 6.26 11.27 9.78
N ILE A 127 7.59 11.24 9.81
CA ILE A 127 8.46 11.31 8.64
C ILE A 127 9.55 10.22 8.69
N THR A 128 9.90 9.64 7.55
CA THR A 128 11.04 8.72 7.42
C THR A 128 12.29 9.40 6.87
N GLY A 129 13.44 8.75 7.05
CA GLY A 129 14.65 9.10 6.30
C GLY A 129 14.55 8.69 4.82
N PRO A 130 15.59 8.97 4.03
CA PRO A 130 15.65 8.59 2.62
C PRO A 130 15.36 7.10 2.40
N ASN A 131 14.65 6.78 1.32
CA ASN A 131 14.18 5.42 0.99
C ASN A 131 13.40 4.72 2.11
N GLY A 132 12.62 5.47 2.89
CA GLY A 132 11.82 4.91 3.98
C GLY A 132 12.63 4.46 5.20
N VAL A 133 13.91 4.79 5.28
CA VAL A 133 14.77 4.30 6.37
C VAL A 133 14.52 5.07 7.66
N GLY A 134 14.13 4.32 8.70
CA GLY A 134 13.83 4.87 10.01
C GLY A 134 12.53 5.68 10.02
N MET A 135 11.97 5.89 11.21
CA MET A 135 10.74 6.65 11.37
C MET A 135 10.88 7.59 12.55
N THR A 136 10.53 8.85 12.30
CA THR A 136 10.54 9.94 13.29
C THR A 136 9.11 10.35 13.55
N ASP A 137 8.68 10.26 14.80
CA ASP A 137 7.42 10.83 15.28
C ASP A 137 7.52 12.37 15.31
N LEU A 138 6.56 13.05 14.69
CA LEU A 138 6.48 14.52 14.68
C LEU A 138 5.63 15.06 15.85
N GLY A 139 4.90 14.20 16.56
CA GLY A 139 4.05 14.57 17.68
C GLY A 139 2.91 15.50 17.29
N THR A 140 2.43 16.27 18.26
CA THR A 140 1.37 17.28 18.06
C THR A 140 1.89 18.70 18.30
N LEU A 141 1.10 19.72 17.98
CA LEU A 141 1.35 21.12 18.33
C LEU A 141 1.01 21.42 19.81
N GLY A 142 1.32 20.49 20.70
CA GLY A 142 1.10 20.61 22.15
C GLY A 142 -0.24 20.07 22.66
N GLY A 143 -1.05 19.45 21.79
CA GLY A 143 -2.26 18.73 22.21
C GLY A 143 -1.92 17.41 22.90
N VAL A 144 -2.30 17.25 24.17
CA VAL A 144 -1.96 16.07 25.00
C VAL A 144 -2.85 14.85 24.68
N VAL A 145 -4.04 15.06 24.12
CA VAL A 145 -5.04 14.01 23.82
C VAL A 145 -5.57 14.10 22.39
N GLY A 146 -4.71 14.50 21.44
CA GLY A 146 -5.11 14.79 20.06
C GLY A 146 -4.39 13.95 19.01
N TYR A 147 -4.77 14.14 17.75
CA TYR A 147 -4.07 13.54 16.61
C TYR A 147 -3.22 14.56 15.84
N SER A 148 -2.32 14.05 15.03
CA SER A 148 -1.68 14.78 13.93
C SER A 148 -1.53 13.88 12.72
N SER A 149 -1.56 14.49 11.54
CA SER A 149 -1.32 13.80 10.27
C SER A 149 -0.46 14.69 9.37
N ALA A 150 0.50 14.07 8.67
CA ALA A 150 1.30 14.73 7.65
C ALA A 150 0.83 14.27 6.25
N TRP A 151 0.35 15.21 5.45
CA TRP A 151 -0.31 14.92 4.16
C TRP A 151 0.62 15.05 2.96
N GLY A 152 1.66 15.86 3.08
CA GLY A 152 2.53 16.15 1.95
C GLY A 152 3.93 16.52 2.37
N ILE A 153 4.88 16.28 1.47
CA ILE A 153 6.29 16.59 1.63
C ILE A 153 6.83 17.08 0.28
N ASN A 154 7.75 18.05 0.28
CA ASN A 154 8.47 18.46 -0.92
C ASN A 154 9.92 17.92 -0.93
N ASP A 155 10.64 18.12 -2.03
CA ASP A 155 11.98 17.53 -2.23
C ASP A 155 13.08 18.10 -1.32
N VAL A 156 12.84 19.26 -0.71
CA VAL A 156 13.73 19.79 0.34
C VAL A 156 13.36 19.30 1.74
N GLY A 157 12.37 18.41 1.86
CA GLY A 157 11.97 17.76 3.11
C GLY A 157 11.00 18.57 3.98
N GLN A 158 10.37 19.61 3.44
CA GLN A 158 9.35 20.36 4.18
C GLN A 158 8.01 19.62 4.14
N VAL A 159 7.36 19.54 5.30
CA VAL A 159 6.14 18.76 5.52
C VAL A 159 4.95 19.67 5.78
N VAL A 160 3.78 19.31 5.23
CA VAL A 160 2.49 19.94 5.52
C VAL A 160 1.54 18.92 6.14
N GLY A 161 0.64 19.40 7.00
CA GLY A 161 -0.23 18.54 7.79
C GLY A 161 -1.19 19.33 8.67
N ASP A 162 -1.91 18.62 9.53
CA ASP A 162 -2.72 19.19 10.59
C ASP A 162 -2.41 18.50 11.93
N SER A 163 -2.70 19.21 13.02
CA SER A 163 -2.39 18.75 14.36
C SER A 163 -3.20 19.48 15.41
N PHE A 164 -3.49 18.79 16.50
CA PHE A 164 -4.06 19.39 17.69
C PHE A 164 -3.07 20.32 18.39
N THR A 165 -3.55 21.50 18.71
CA THR A 165 -2.84 22.44 19.56
C THR A 165 -3.16 22.22 21.04
N ALA A 166 -2.37 22.81 21.93
CA ALA A 166 -2.64 22.81 23.38
C ALA A 166 -4.02 23.39 23.77
N ALA A 167 -4.65 24.21 22.91
CA ALA A 167 -5.94 24.83 23.19
C ALA A 167 -7.12 23.85 23.03
N GLY A 168 -6.98 22.78 22.24
CA GLY A 168 -8.06 21.86 21.88
C GLY A 168 -9.15 22.56 21.04
N PHE A 169 -9.34 22.11 19.80
CA PHE A 169 -10.32 22.59 18.79
C PHE A 169 -10.53 24.12 18.69
#